data_AF-A0A0N8IM77-F1
#
_entry.id   AF-A0A0N8IM77-F1
#
_cell.length_a   1.000
_cell.length_b   1.000
_cell.length_c   1.000
_cell.angle_alpha   90.00
_cell.angle_beta   90.00
_cell.angle_gamma   90.00
#
_symmetry.space_group_name_H-M   'P 1'
#
loop_
_entity.id
_entity.type
_entity.pdbx_description
1 polymer ?
#
loop_
_entity_poly.entity_id
_entity_poly.type
_entity_poly.pdbx_seq_one_letter_code
_entity_poly.pdbx_strand_id
1 'polypeptide(L)'
;MKKCKCKGYKCMCHYREKEYEEYEGYGYHTENTLLDIMVQLQKLHQQQEQLQAQIQAQAQIQAQIQAQIQAQAQVQAQLQAQIQAQLQAQVQGQAQTDTDTISNVGNPKVFVINVPAA
;
A
#
# COMPACT_ATOMS: atom_id res chain seq x y z
N MET A 1 -36.22 54.34 -19.31
CA MET A 1 -37.50 55.08 -19.46
C MET A 1 -38.58 54.13 -19.94
N LYS A 2 -39.65 53.94 -19.16
CA LYS A 2 -40.80 53.08 -19.52
C LYS A 2 -41.58 53.79 -20.65
N LYS A 3 -41.78 53.13 -21.80
CA LYS A 3 -42.71 53.61 -22.83
C LYS A 3 -44.01 52.82 -22.67
N CYS A 4 -45.02 53.45 -22.08
CA CYS A 4 -46.36 52.90 -21.99
C CYS A 4 -47.22 53.46 -23.11
N LYS A 5 -48.00 52.60 -23.76
CA LYS A 5 -49.07 53.03 -24.68
C LYS A 5 -50.41 52.66 -24.06
N CYS A 6 -51.30 53.63 -23.97
CA CYS A 6 -52.65 53.46 -23.43
C CYS A 6 -53.69 53.66 -24.53
N LYS A 7 -54.75 52.85 -24.52
CA LYS A 7 -55.94 53.05 -25.34
C LYS A 7 -57.17 52.89 -24.45
N GLY A 8 -57.82 54.01 -24.14
CA GLY A 8 -58.87 54.06 -23.12
C GLY A 8 -58.30 53.75 -21.74
N TYR A 9 -59.00 52.91 -20.97
CA TYR A 9 -58.58 52.49 -19.62
C TYR A 9 -57.53 51.37 -19.60
N LYS A 10 -57.09 50.87 -20.77
CA LYS A 10 -56.09 49.79 -20.86
C LYS A 10 -54.74 50.35 -21.30
N CYS A 11 -53.77 50.24 -20.41
CA CYS A 11 -52.38 50.60 -20.67
C CYS A 11 -51.51 49.36 -20.76
N MET A 12 -50.75 49.22 -21.85
CA MET A 12 -49.68 48.24 -21.94
C MET A 12 -48.34 48.96 -21.89
N CYS A 13 -47.53 48.59 -20.91
CA CYS A 13 -46.19 49.09 -20.72
C CYS A 13 -45.20 48.04 -21.18
N HIS A 14 -44.39 48.36 -22.21
CA HIS A 14 -43.27 47.53 -22.58
C HIS A 14 -42.08 47.90 -21.68
N TYR A 15 -41.65 46.93 -20.87
CA TYR A 15 -40.35 47.02 -20.21
C TYR A 15 -39.29 46.85 -21.29
N ARG A 16 -38.45 47.88 -21.47
CA ARG A 16 -37.20 47.74 -22.21
C ARG A 16 -36.32 46.84 -21.34
N GLU A 17 -36.12 45.59 -21.76
CA GLU A 17 -35.13 44.69 -21.17
C GLU A 17 -33.80 45.46 -21.08
N LYS A 18 -33.40 45.75 -19.84
CA LYS A 18 -32.00 46.05 -19.59
C LYS A 18 -31.36 44.67 -19.53
N GLU A 19 -30.42 44.41 -20.43
CA GLU A 19 -29.40 43.38 -20.23
C GLU A 19 -28.84 43.61 -18.82
N TYR A 20 -29.26 42.75 -17.89
CA TYR A 20 -28.63 42.65 -16.59
C TYR A 20 -28.08 41.24 -16.52
N GLU A 21 -26.76 41.24 -16.41
CA GLU A 21 -25.84 40.17 -16.06
C GLU A 21 -26.51 39.00 -15.34
N GLU A 22 -26.15 37.81 -15.81
CA GLU A 22 -26.38 36.51 -15.18
C GLU A 22 -25.90 36.54 -13.73
N TYR A 23 -26.78 37.03 -12.85
CA TYR A 23 -26.67 36.83 -11.43
C TYR A 23 -27.23 35.42 -11.21
N GLU A 24 -26.37 34.45 -10.90
CA GLU A 24 -26.79 33.15 -10.37
C GLU A 24 -27.47 33.38 -9.02
N GLY A 25 -28.72 33.85 -9.08
CA GLY A 25 -29.61 33.96 -7.95
C GLY A 25 -30.02 32.56 -7.56
N TYR A 26 -29.67 32.16 -6.34
CA TYR A 26 -30.31 31.03 -5.67
C TYR A 26 -31.81 31.32 -5.56
N GLY A 27 -32.56 30.92 -6.58
CA GLY A 27 -34.00 30.84 -6.53
C GLY A 27 -34.36 29.76 -5.54
N TYR A 28 -34.74 30.16 -4.32
CA TYR A 28 -35.45 29.26 -3.43
C TYR A 28 -36.82 28.99 -4.07
N HIS A 29 -36.89 27.95 -4.91
CA HIS A 29 -38.15 27.38 -5.34
C HIS A 29 -38.82 26.75 -4.12
N THR A 30 -39.74 27.48 -3.47
CA THR A 30 -40.54 27.00 -2.35
C THR A 30 -41.65 26.03 -2.79
N GLU A 31 -41.42 25.23 -3.82
CA GLU A 31 -42.28 24.09 -4.18
C GLU A 31 -41.38 22.93 -4.65
N ASN A 32 -40.74 22.29 -3.68
CA ASN A 32 -40.84 20.85 -3.37
C ASN A 32 -39.57 20.40 -2.62
N THR A 33 -39.39 20.90 -1.39
CA THR A 33 -38.24 20.62 -0.49
C THR A 33 -37.97 19.12 -0.30
N LEU A 34 -39.01 18.29 -0.44
CA LEU A 34 -38.93 16.83 -0.37
C LEU A 34 -38.12 16.23 -1.53
N LEU A 35 -38.23 16.79 -2.73
CA LEU A 35 -37.50 16.33 -3.91
C LEU A 35 -36.00 16.63 -3.79
N ASP A 36 -35.66 17.82 -3.28
CA ASP A 36 -34.26 18.22 -3.05
C ASP A 36 -33.59 17.36 -1.97
N ILE A 37 -34.32 17.07 -0.87
CA ILE A 37 -33.86 16.16 0.18
C ILE A 37 -33.64 14.75 -0.38
N MET A 38 -34.54 14.24 -1.23
CA MET A 38 -34.37 12.91 -1.85
C MET A 38 -33.14 12.86 -2.76
N VAL A 39 -32.89 13.91 -3.55
CA VAL A 39 -31.69 14.00 -4.40
C VAL A 39 -30.41 14.07 -3.56
N GLN A 40 -30.41 14.84 -2.47
CA GLN A 40 -29.28 14.90 -1.54
C GLN A 40 -29.03 13.55 -0.86
N LEU A 41 -30.08 12.85 -0.43
CA LEU A 41 -29.98 11.51 0.15
C LEU A 41 -29.40 10.49 -0.85
N GLN A 42 -29.83 10.54 -2.11
CA GLN A 42 -29.31 9.67 -3.16
C GLN A 42 -27.83 9.93 -3.42
N LYS A 43 -27.42 11.20 -3.44
CA LYS A 43 -26.02 11.59 -3.59
C LYS A 43 -25.17 11.12 -2.40
N LEU A 44 -25.70 11.23 -1.18
CA LEU A 44 -25.04 10.73 0.03
C LEU A 44 -24.87 9.21 -0.02
N HIS A 45 -25.88 8.47 -0.49
CA HIS A 45 -25.78 7.01 -0.69
C HIS A 45 -24.68 6.64 -1.68
N GLN A 46 -24.62 7.31 -2.84
CA GLN A 46 -23.54 7.08 -3.81
C GLN A 46 -22.16 7.36 -3.23
N GLN A 47 -22.01 8.45 -2.46
CA GLN A 47 -20.75 8.75 -1.80
C GLN A 47 -20.38 7.70 -0.76
N GLN A 48 -21.36 7.17 -0.02
CA GLN A 48 -21.14 6.11 0.96
C GLN A 48 -20.67 4.82 0.29
N GLU A 49 -21.29 4.41 -0.82
CA GLU A 49 -20.86 3.23 -1.59
C GLU A 49 -19.46 3.42 -2.15
N GLN A 50 -19.15 4.59 -2.70
CA GLN A 50 -17.83 4.90 -3.23
C GLN A 50 -16.76 4.84 -2.14
N LEU A 51 -17.05 5.38 -0.95
CA LEU A 51 -16.15 5.30 0.20
C LEU A 51 -15.96 3.85 0.65
N GLN A 52 -17.03 3.06 0.71
CA GLN A 52 -16.98 1.66 1.12
C GLN A 52 -16.14 0.82 0.15
N ALA A 53 -16.29 1.05 -1.16
CA ALA A 53 -15.45 0.41 -2.19
C ALA A 53 -13.97 0.81 -2.03
N GLN A 54 -13.70 2.08 -1.73
CA GLN A 54 -12.33 2.56 -1.52
C GLN A 54 -11.67 1.90 -0.28
N ILE A 55 -12.43 1.77 0.82
CA ILE A 55 -11.98 1.07 2.04
C ILE A 55 -11.71 -0.41 1.76
N GLN A 56 -12.60 -1.10 1.02
CA GLN A 56 -12.38 -2.50 0.65
C GLN A 56 -11.13 -2.69 -0.21
N ALA A 57 -10.91 -1.82 -1.20
CA ALA A 57 -9.71 -1.86 -2.02
C ALA A 57 -8.45 -1.64 -1.18
N GLN A 58 -8.47 -0.71 -0.24
CA GLN A 58 -7.35 -0.45 0.66
C GLN A 58 -7.05 -1.66 1.57
N ALA A 59 -8.10 -2.32 2.09
CA ALA A 59 -7.94 -3.54 2.89
C ALA A 59 -7.35 -4.70 2.08
N GLN A 60 -7.73 -4.87 0.82
CA GLN A 60 -7.15 -5.88 -0.07
C GLN A 60 -5.65 -5.63 -0.34
N ILE A 61 -5.27 -4.37 -0.59
CA ILE A 61 -3.86 -3.99 -0.78
C ILE A 61 -3.06 -4.29 0.50
N GLN A 62 -3.61 -3.95 1.67
CA GLN A 62 -2.94 -4.19 2.94
C GLN A 62 -2.73 -5.70 3.19
N ALA A 63 -3.73 -6.53 2.89
CA ALA A 63 -3.62 -7.99 2.99
C ALA A 63 -2.57 -8.56 2.01
N GLN A 64 -2.50 -8.06 0.77
CA GLN A 64 -1.49 -8.48 -0.20
C GLN A 64 -0.08 -8.12 0.27
N ILE A 65 0.14 -6.89 0.76
CA ILE A 65 1.45 -6.46 1.28
C ILE A 65 1.86 -7.35 2.46
N GLN A 66 0.94 -7.65 3.37
CA GLN A 66 1.24 -8.46 4.54
C GLN A 66 1.60 -9.90 4.18
N ALA A 67 0.91 -10.50 3.20
CA ALA A 67 1.25 -11.81 2.66
C ALA A 67 2.62 -11.81 1.97
N GLN A 68 2.95 -10.75 1.23
CA GLN A 68 4.23 -10.62 0.54
C GLN A 68 5.40 -10.50 1.53
N ILE A 69 5.24 -9.73 2.61
CA ILE A 69 6.24 -9.62 3.68
C ILE A 69 6.44 -10.97 4.38
N GLN A 70 5.36 -11.70 4.69
CA GLN A 70 5.48 -13.04 5.30
C GLN A 70 6.21 -14.03 4.39
N ALA A 71 5.90 -14.04 3.10
CA ALA A 71 6.58 -14.90 2.14
C ALA A 71 8.08 -14.56 2.05
N GLN A 72 8.42 -13.27 2.03
CA GLN A 72 9.81 -12.82 1.97
C GLN A 72 10.58 -13.22 3.24
N ALA A 73 9.96 -13.10 4.42
CA ALA A 73 10.55 -13.55 5.68
C ALA A 73 10.77 -15.08 5.73
N GLN A 74 9.82 -15.87 5.20
CA GLN A 74 9.97 -17.32 5.09
C GLN A 74 11.13 -17.72 4.19
N VAL A 75 11.26 -17.09 3.01
CA VAL A 75 12.37 -17.36 2.09
C VAL A 75 13.71 -16.99 2.74
N GLN A 76 13.78 -15.86 3.44
CA GLN A 76 14.99 -15.43 4.12
C GLN A 76 15.40 -16.41 5.24
N ALA A 77 14.44 -16.90 6.03
CA ALA A 77 14.68 -17.91 7.06
C ALA A 77 15.14 -19.25 6.48
N GLN A 78 14.53 -19.71 5.38
CA GLN A 78 14.94 -20.93 4.69
C GLN A 78 16.36 -20.82 4.13
N LEU A 79 16.70 -19.70 3.50
CA LEU A 79 18.03 -19.49 2.95
C LEU A 79 19.08 -19.44 4.06
N GLN A 80 18.78 -18.77 5.17
CA GLN A 80 19.68 -18.69 6.31
C GLN A 80 19.92 -20.08 6.94
N ALA A 81 18.88 -20.90 7.09
CA ALA A 81 19.00 -22.27 7.58
C ALA A 81 19.81 -23.17 6.62
N GLN A 82 19.62 -23.03 5.30
CA GLN A 82 20.39 -23.77 4.30
C GLN A 82 21.89 -23.43 4.36
N ILE A 83 22.22 -22.14 4.42
CA ILE A 83 23.61 -21.68 4.52
C ILE A 83 24.24 -22.21 5.81
N GLN A 84 23.52 -22.13 6.94
CA GLN A 84 24.02 -22.60 8.23
C GLN A 84 24.30 -24.11 8.22
N ALA A 85 23.39 -24.90 7.64
CA ALA A 85 23.56 -26.35 7.49
C ALA A 85 24.74 -26.70 6.57
N GLN A 86 24.91 -26.00 5.45
CA GLN A 86 26.06 -26.20 4.55
C GLN A 86 27.38 -25.87 5.24
N LEU A 87 27.45 -24.75 5.96
CA LEU A 87 28.67 -24.38 6.70
C LEU A 87 29.02 -25.42 7.77
N GLN A 88 28.02 -25.89 8.53
CA GLN A 88 28.24 -26.92 9.56
C GLN A 88 28.76 -28.24 8.96
N ALA A 89 28.18 -28.68 7.85
CA ALA A 89 28.62 -29.89 7.16
C ALA A 89 30.06 -29.76 6.61
N GLN A 90 30.41 -28.59 6.08
CA GLN A 90 31.75 -28.33 5.55
C GLN A 90 32.83 -28.30 6.66
N VAL A 91 32.53 -27.66 7.79
CA VAL A 91 33.44 -27.60 8.95
C VAL A 91 33.62 -28.98 9.57
N GLN A 92 32.56 -29.77 9.72
CA GLN A 92 32.68 -31.14 10.24
C GLN A 92 33.47 -32.05 9.29
N GLY A 93 33.26 -31.94 7.98
CA GLY A 93 34.00 -32.70 6.97
C GLY A 93 35.50 -32.41 7.00
N GLN A 94 35.91 -31.14 7.11
CA GLN A 94 37.32 -30.75 7.17
C GLN A 94 37.99 -31.18 8.49
N ALA A 95 37.32 -31.02 9.62
CA ALA A 95 37.86 -31.43 10.92
C ALA A 95 38.12 -32.95 10.99
N GLN A 96 37.30 -33.75 10.32
CA GLN A 96 37.45 -35.20 10.30
C GLN A 96 38.63 -35.63 9.41
N THR A 97 38.85 -34.98 8.26
CA THR A 97 40.03 -35.24 7.41
C THR A 97 41.35 -34.84 8.05
N ASP A 98 41.38 -33.74 8.81
CA ASP A 98 42.61 -33.30 9.48
C ASP A 98 42.98 -34.25 10.65
N THR A 99 41.98 -34.78 11.36
CA THR A 99 42.22 -35.72 12.46
C THR A 99 42.77 -37.07 11.95
N ASP A 100 42.23 -37.59 10.85
CA ASP A 100 42.72 -38.83 10.24
C ASP A 100 44.15 -38.71 9.67
N THR A 101 44.55 -37.51 9.24
CA THR A 101 45.89 -37.26 8.70
C THR A 101 46.96 -37.21 9.80
N ILE A 102 46.62 -36.71 11.00
CA ILE A 102 47.56 -36.61 12.12
C ILE A 102 47.70 -37.94 12.88
N SER A 103 46.67 -38.78 12.91
CA SER A 103 46.78 -40.12 13.55
C SER A 103 47.75 -41.08 12.85
N ASN A 104 48.21 -40.77 11.63
CA ASN A 104 49.15 -41.60 10.87
C ASN A 104 50.63 -41.17 10.96
N VAL A 105 50.98 -40.10 11.71
CA VAL A 105 52.41 -39.84 12.03
C VAL A 105 52.87 -40.82 13.10
N GLY A 106 53.32 -41.99 12.63
CA GLY A 106 53.83 -43.08 13.43
C GLY A 106 54.85 -42.64 14.49
N ASN A 107 54.68 -43.25 15.68
CA ASN A 107 55.54 -43.15 16.84
C ASN A 107 57.05 -43.02 16.45
N PRO A 108 57.69 -41.85 16.65
CA PRO A 108 59.07 -41.66 16.24
C PRO A 108 59.98 -42.56 17.11
N LYS A 109 60.64 -43.54 16.48
CA LYS A 109 61.68 -44.33 17.14
C LYS A 109 62.89 -43.43 17.39
N VAL A 110 63.02 -42.95 18.63
CA VAL A 110 64.18 -42.20 19.10
C VAL A 110 65.38 -43.15 19.19
N PHE A 111 66.34 -43.02 18.28
CA PHE A 111 67.66 -43.66 18.41
C PHE A 111 68.55 -42.75 19.27
N VAL A 112 68.77 -43.13 20.52
CA VAL A 112 69.72 -42.45 21.41
C VAL A 112 71.12 -42.94 21.04
N ILE A 113 71.93 -42.08 20.42
CA ILE A 113 73.35 -42.34 20.18
C ILE A 113 74.10 -41.87 21.43
N ASN A 114 74.58 -42.82 22.23
CA ASN A 114 75.45 -42.52 23.37
C ASN A 114 76.85 -42.19 22.85
N VAL A 115 77.25 -40.92 22.93
CA VAL A 115 78.61 -40.48 22.65
C VAL A 115 79.42 -40.53 23.96
N PRO A 116 80.48 -41.36 24.06
CA PRO A 116 81.32 -41.38 25.25
C PRO A 116 82.13 -40.08 25.35
N ALA A 117 82.11 -39.47 26.54
CA ALA A 117 82.87 -38.26 26.84
C ALA A 117 84.37 -38.53 26.77
N ALA A 118 85.10 -37.63 26.08
CA ALA A 118 86.56 -37.60 26.02
C ALA A 118 87.14 -36.76 27.16
#